data_AF-A0A9X3DR28-F1
#
_entry.id   AF-A0A9X3DR28-F1
#
_cell.length_a   1.000
_cell.length_b   1.000
_cell.length_c   1.000
_cell.angle_alpha   90.00
_cell.angle_beta   90.00
_cell.angle_gamma   90.00
#
_symmetry.space_group_name_H-M   'P 1'
#
loop_
_entity.id
_entity.type
_entity.pdbx_description
1 polymer ?
#
loop_
_entity_poly.entity_id
_entity_poly.type
_entity_poly.pdbx_seq_one_letter_code
_entity_poly.pdbx_strand_id
1 'polypeptide(L)'
;MLNIQQELYSWRNDHFVQHLQIVGFALIAVSILYLTAANWLMLPHIFQLAIPQVLLLSSALASLFMTQHDYVVQCLHTISGLMLGLSLAVIGQIYQTGADSYLLFLIWSILLLPWLYRPNIGVFSLICIISQLTLFLFFKQTFWADEYPVIFLVSLNLLSLFQFYLCLRYYQKLRYLFILWFGILSIWHMGIFLYADGGLAFATAMVFTLLKVKIAYLLSSFFLLSVALSYFYRKRDQLCSVLSAVGLGITFTLVIFKWMEGLFRESEVLGLFLIALVIFSWFALITYLLIKFIPQNRFNNIPIAVGAWIAGVLLASLMLTFWGNFSLIMGAVFVLLAAFILMNKQALFLRQFAYCIWVAGQNAVIFHTFELTDLFFPIFFIQLILLALSCFIRTHWFFVFIQIFALYLSGIAMIWDISTFFGVHRFVENFSYLVLLSYGFYLVMIWIDRIQPRQYQRSLALANLLIILSSLGFYTLFGQDELDQIKYIPILCLGLPILWLALFMLLRMRNQFSLIAQLILLAFAAVLIFYGYFEIFICIAILSWALSQRDKIVYGLALVTLVLILWFIYYALNVSFLVKSLSIFSSGLLLLILTWVLHKFQIKERVNV
;
A
#
# COMPACT_ATOMS: atom_id res chain seq x y z
N MET A 1 24.86 -12.12 34.88
CA MET A 1 23.90 -12.10 33.75
C MET A 1 24.51 -11.28 32.62
N LEU A 2 25.13 -11.94 31.64
CA LEU A 2 25.62 -11.27 30.43
C LEU A 2 24.40 -10.76 29.67
N ASN A 3 24.21 -9.45 29.66
CA ASN A 3 23.18 -8.79 28.90
C ASN A 3 23.58 -8.90 27.42
N ILE A 4 23.21 -10.01 26.76
CA ILE A 4 23.36 -10.16 25.31
C ILE A 4 22.51 -9.03 24.72
N GLN A 5 23.17 -7.92 24.33
CA GLN A 5 22.51 -6.84 23.62
C GLN A 5 21.89 -7.45 22.37
N GLN A 6 20.57 -7.57 22.35
CA GLN A 6 19.86 -7.95 21.14
C GLN A 6 20.20 -6.91 20.07
N GLU A 7 20.91 -7.34 19.02
CA GLU A 7 21.24 -6.47 17.90
C GLU A 7 19.95 -5.97 17.24
N LEU A 8 19.70 -4.67 17.39
CA LEU A 8 18.48 -4.02 16.91
C LEU A 8 18.31 -4.13 15.39
N TYR A 9 19.43 -4.07 14.67
CA TYR A 9 19.57 -4.37 13.25
C TYR A 9 20.51 -5.57 13.14
N SER A 10 20.01 -6.74 12.78
CA SER A 10 20.83 -7.95 12.73
C SER A 10 21.31 -8.21 11.30
N TRP A 11 22.25 -7.40 10.80
CA TRP A 11 22.73 -7.56 9.42
C TRP A 11 23.57 -8.82 9.19
N ARG A 12 24.02 -9.45 10.29
CA ARG A 12 24.65 -10.77 10.31
C ARG A 12 23.67 -11.93 10.37
N ASN A 13 22.36 -11.70 10.42
CA ASN A 13 21.40 -12.79 10.48
C ASN A 13 21.34 -13.51 9.14
N ASP A 14 21.48 -14.84 9.12
CA ASP A 14 21.44 -15.67 7.92
C ASP A 14 20.19 -15.38 7.08
N HIS A 15 19.04 -15.17 7.73
CA HIS A 15 17.82 -14.77 7.03
C HIS A 15 17.93 -13.41 6.36
N PHE A 16 18.53 -12.41 7.00
CA PHE A 16 18.68 -11.08 6.39
C PHE A 16 19.72 -11.10 5.26
N VAL A 17 20.81 -11.86 5.40
CA VAL A 17 21.80 -12.05 4.32
C VAL A 17 21.16 -12.67 3.09
N GLN A 18 20.28 -13.67 3.26
CA GLN A 18 19.48 -14.22 2.15
C GLN A 18 18.64 -13.15 1.46
N HIS A 19 18.03 -12.23 2.20
CA HIS A 19 17.27 -11.12 1.62
C HIS A 19 18.16 -10.15 0.85
N LEU A 20 19.33 -9.77 1.39
CA LEU A 20 20.29 -8.94 0.67
C LEU A 20 20.71 -9.59 -0.66
N GLN A 21 20.91 -10.92 -0.66
CA GLN A 21 21.25 -11.67 -1.86
C GLN A 21 20.11 -11.64 -2.89
N ILE A 22 18.86 -11.84 -2.43
CA ILE A 22 17.66 -11.72 -3.28
C ILE A 22 17.55 -10.32 -3.87
N VAL A 23 17.75 -9.27 -3.06
CA VAL A 23 17.72 -7.87 -3.51
C VAL A 23 18.84 -7.60 -4.52
N GLY A 24 20.05 -8.13 -4.31
CA GLY A 24 21.16 -8.03 -5.26
C GLY A 24 20.82 -8.64 -6.63
N PHE A 25 20.28 -9.86 -6.65
CA PHE A 25 19.80 -10.49 -7.89
C PHE A 25 18.62 -9.74 -8.51
N ALA A 26 17.69 -9.25 -7.69
CA ALA A 26 16.53 -8.48 -8.17
C ALA A 26 16.97 -7.18 -8.86
N LEU A 27 17.94 -6.46 -8.30
CA LEU A 27 18.51 -5.26 -8.93
C LEU A 27 19.15 -5.59 -10.29
N ILE A 28 19.95 -6.65 -10.38
CA ILE A 28 20.54 -7.09 -11.66
C ILE A 28 19.43 -7.44 -12.67
N ALA A 29 18.41 -8.19 -12.25
CA ALA A 29 17.31 -8.57 -13.12
C ALA A 29 16.50 -7.35 -13.60
N VAL A 30 16.18 -6.42 -12.69
CA VAL A 30 15.48 -5.16 -13.00
C VAL A 30 16.30 -4.28 -13.93
N SER A 31 17.61 -4.21 -13.73
CA SER A 31 18.53 -3.49 -14.61
C SER A 31 18.48 -4.01 -16.05
N ILE A 32 18.55 -5.33 -16.23
CA ILE A 32 18.46 -5.98 -17.55
C ILE A 32 17.07 -5.73 -18.15
N LEU A 33 16.01 -5.92 -17.36
CA LEU A 33 14.63 -5.68 -17.77
C LEU A 33 14.45 -4.25 -18.30
N TYR A 34 14.94 -3.24 -17.58
CA TYR A 34 14.84 -1.85 -18.02
C TYR A 34 15.66 -1.54 -19.25
N LEU A 35 16.86 -2.12 -19.39
CA LEU A 35 17.64 -1.98 -20.60
C LEU A 35 16.89 -2.54 -21.81
N THR A 36 16.28 -3.72 -21.66
CA THR A 36 15.49 -4.35 -22.71
C THR A 36 14.21 -3.56 -23.03
N ALA A 37 13.48 -3.12 -21.99
CA ALA A 37 12.24 -2.38 -22.14
C ALA A 37 12.44 -1.00 -22.79
N ALA A 38 13.48 -0.27 -22.39
CA ALA A 38 13.81 1.03 -22.96
C ALA A 38 14.17 0.97 -24.44
N ASN A 39 14.84 -0.11 -24.87
CA ASN A 39 15.21 -0.33 -26.25
C ASN A 39 14.17 -1.15 -27.02
N TRP A 40 13.01 -1.47 -26.41
CA TRP A 40 12.06 -2.45 -26.94
C TRP A 40 11.68 -2.16 -28.39
N LEU A 41 11.31 -0.92 -28.70
CA LEU A 41 10.92 -0.51 -30.06
C LEU A 41 12.08 -0.50 -31.07
N MET A 42 13.33 -0.37 -30.60
CA MET A 42 14.53 -0.39 -31.44
C MET A 42 15.05 -1.81 -31.69
N LEU A 43 14.61 -2.79 -30.89
CA LEU A 43 14.97 -4.18 -31.10
C LEU A 43 14.37 -4.68 -32.42
N PRO A 44 15.16 -5.35 -33.27
CA PRO A 44 14.61 -6.04 -34.43
C PRO A 44 13.50 -6.99 -34.02
N HIS A 45 12.46 -7.13 -34.86
CA HIS A 45 11.28 -7.95 -34.57
C HIS A 45 11.61 -9.38 -34.14
N ILE A 46 12.69 -9.97 -34.67
CA ILE A 46 13.13 -11.31 -34.28
C ILE A 46 13.52 -11.38 -32.80
N PHE A 47 14.12 -10.34 -32.23
CA PHE A 47 14.47 -10.28 -30.81
C PHE A 47 13.24 -10.03 -29.94
N GLN A 48 12.35 -9.14 -30.37
CA GLN A 48 11.08 -8.90 -29.66
C GLN A 48 10.26 -10.20 -29.55
N LEU A 49 10.22 -11.01 -30.62
CA LEU A 49 9.56 -12.32 -30.62
C LEU A 49 10.34 -13.37 -29.81
N ALA A 50 11.68 -13.36 -29.89
CA ALA A 50 12.51 -14.35 -29.22
C ALA A 50 12.54 -14.17 -27.70
N ILE A 51 12.56 -12.93 -27.17
CA ILE A 51 12.72 -12.68 -25.73
C ILE A 51 11.66 -13.40 -24.88
N PRO A 52 10.34 -13.23 -25.13
CA PRO A 52 9.32 -13.95 -24.38
C PRO A 52 9.43 -15.47 -24.53
N GLN A 53 9.77 -15.97 -25.71
CA GLN A 53 9.88 -17.40 -25.99
C GLN A 53 11.09 -18.04 -25.30
N VAL A 54 12.25 -17.37 -25.31
CA VAL A 54 13.45 -17.82 -24.61
C VAL A 54 13.25 -17.78 -23.10
N LEU A 55 12.60 -16.73 -22.57
CA LEU A 55 12.28 -16.66 -21.14
C LEU A 55 11.25 -17.72 -20.72
N LEU A 56 10.26 -18.01 -21.56
CA LEU A 56 9.32 -19.10 -21.36
C LEU A 56 10.05 -20.44 -21.32
N LEU A 57 10.85 -20.73 -22.33
CA LEU A 57 11.57 -22.00 -22.45
C LEU A 57 12.60 -22.19 -21.33
N SER A 58 13.37 -21.15 -21.01
CA SER A 58 14.35 -21.19 -19.92
C SER A 58 13.69 -21.35 -18.55
N SER A 59 12.59 -20.64 -18.27
CA SER A 59 11.85 -20.80 -17.02
C SER A 59 11.21 -22.18 -16.89
N ALA A 60 10.66 -22.72 -17.99
CA ALA A 60 10.13 -24.07 -18.05
C ALA A 60 11.23 -25.14 -17.83
N LEU A 61 12.37 -25.04 -18.51
CA LEU A 61 13.49 -25.96 -18.33
C LEU A 61 14.10 -25.87 -16.92
N ALA A 62 14.31 -24.65 -16.40
CA ALA A 62 14.81 -24.43 -15.05
C ALA A 62 13.90 -25.08 -14.00
N SER A 63 12.59 -25.12 -14.24
CA SER A 63 11.62 -25.74 -13.33
C SER A 63 11.85 -27.25 -13.17
N LEU A 64 12.38 -27.93 -14.20
CA LEU A 64 12.68 -29.37 -14.16
C LEU A 64 13.88 -29.68 -13.26
N PHE A 65 14.85 -28.77 -13.20
CA PHE A 65 16.04 -28.94 -12.37
C PHE A 65 15.81 -28.51 -10.91
N MET A 66 14.87 -27.59 -10.67
CA MET A 66 14.60 -27.00 -9.35
C MET A 66 13.45 -27.70 -8.61
N THR A 67 13.12 -28.94 -8.97
CA THR A 67 11.98 -29.71 -8.42
C THR A 67 12.02 -29.91 -6.90
N GLN A 68 13.19 -29.77 -6.28
CA GLN A 68 13.38 -29.84 -4.82
C GLN A 68 12.80 -28.62 -4.08
N HIS A 69 12.51 -27.51 -4.77
CA HIS A 69 12.04 -26.27 -4.16
C HIS A 69 10.70 -25.83 -4.74
N ASP A 70 9.61 -26.25 -4.11
CA ASP A 70 8.24 -26.03 -4.60
C ASP A 70 7.89 -24.56 -4.89
N TYR A 71 8.36 -23.63 -4.05
CA TYR A 71 8.10 -22.20 -4.23
C TYR A 71 8.83 -21.64 -5.45
N VAL A 72 10.05 -22.13 -5.76
CA VAL A 72 10.82 -21.73 -6.94
C VAL A 72 10.13 -22.21 -8.21
N VAL A 73 9.70 -23.47 -8.22
CA VAL A 73 8.93 -24.04 -9.35
C VAL A 73 7.63 -23.28 -9.58
N GLN A 74 6.92 -22.91 -8.51
CA GLN A 74 5.70 -22.09 -8.63
C GLN A 74 5.99 -20.73 -9.27
N CYS A 75 7.06 -20.04 -8.85
CA CYS A 75 7.51 -18.79 -9.46
C CYS A 75 7.87 -18.98 -10.94
N LEU A 76 8.67 -20.00 -11.28
CA LEU A 76 9.10 -20.26 -12.65
C LEU A 76 7.92 -20.52 -13.58
N HIS A 77 6.95 -21.34 -13.17
CA HIS A 77 5.72 -21.57 -13.95
C HIS A 77 4.87 -20.29 -14.07
N THR A 78 4.87 -19.43 -13.05
CA THR A 78 4.16 -18.13 -13.11
C THR A 78 4.84 -17.21 -14.12
N ILE A 79 6.17 -17.21 -14.18
CA ILE A 79 6.95 -16.51 -15.21
C ILE A 79 6.62 -17.07 -16.59
N SER A 80 6.60 -18.40 -16.77
CA SER A 80 6.21 -19.01 -18.04
C SER A 80 4.78 -18.59 -18.45
N GLY A 81 3.85 -18.56 -17.50
CA GLY A 81 2.48 -18.08 -17.71
C GLY A 81 2.41 -16.60 -18.11
N LEU A 82 3.23 -15.73 -17.52
CA LEU A 82 3.36 -14.33 -17.93
C LEU A 82 3.96 -14.19 -19.33
N MET A 83 4.98 -14.98 -19.65
CA MET A 83 5.63 -14.95 -20.95
C MET A 83 4.71 -15.42 -22.07
N LEU A 84 3.76 -16.33 -21.80
CA LEU A 84 2.69 -16.67 -22.76
C LEU A 84 1.86 -15.44 -23.15
N GLY A 85 1.46 -14.63 -22.16
CA GLY A 85 0.70 -13.39 -22.41
C GLY A 85 1.53 -12.36 -23.16
N LEU A 86 2.79 -12.19 -22.75
CA LEU A 86 3.72 -11.29 -23.44
C LEU A 86 3.93 -11.72 -24.89
N SER A 87 4.13 -13.01 -25.17
CA SER A 87 4.23 -13.54 -26.54
C SER A 87 3.02 -13.18 -27.40
N LEU A 88 1.80 -13.35 -26.86
CA LEU A 88 0.56 -12.98 -27.57
C LEU A 88 0.49 -11.47 -27.84
N ALA A 89 0.86 -10.64 -26.86
CA ALA A 89 0.89 -9.19 -27.01
C ALA A 89 1.89 -8.76 -28.10
N VAL A 90 3.08 -9.34 -28.11
CA VAL A 90 4.13 -9.02 -29.10
C VAL A 90 3.73 -9.48 -30.50
N ILE A 91 3.09 -10.65 -30.64
CA ILE A 91 2.55 -11.10 -31.93
C ILE A 91 1.49 -10.11 -32.44
N GLY A 92 0.56 -9.69 -31.58
CA GLY A 92 -0.44 -8.68 -31.93
C GLY A 92 0.18 -7.34 -32.33
N GLN A 93 1.26 -6.93 -31.67
CA GLN A 93 1.98 -5.69 -31.98
C GLN A 93 2.72 -5.74 -33.32
N ILE A 94 3.50 -6.80 -33.58
CA ILE A 94 4.39 -6.89 -34.75
C ILE A 94 3.60 -7.20 -36.02
N TYR A 95 2.72 -8.20 -35.95
CA TYR A 95 1.99 -8.68 -37.12
C TYR A 95 0.69 -7.91 -37.35
N GLN A 96 0.31 -7.00 -36.44
CA GLN A 96 -0.92 -6.21 -36.51
C GLN A 96 -2.12 -7.07 -36.93
N THR A 97 -2.29 -8.21 -36.27
CA THR A 97 -3.19 -9.30 -36.70
C THR A 97 -4.68 -8.91 -36.70
N GLY A 98 -5.01 -7.66 -36.38
CA GLY A 98 -6.39 -7.20 -36.18
C GLY A 98 -7.09 -7.89 -34.99
N ALA A 99 -6.36 -8.70 -34.22
CA ALA A 99 -6.90 -9.39 -33.06
C ALA A 99 -7.31 -8.36 -32.01
N ASP A 100 -8.59 -8.36 -31.70
CA ASP A 100 -9.20 -7.59 -30.64
C ASP A 100 -8.63 -8.02 -29.27
N SER A 101 -8.52 -7.06 -28.35
CA SER A 101 -7.87 -7.31 -27.06
C SER A 101 -8.55 -8.45 -26.30
N TYR A 102 -9.87 -8.56 -26.36
CA TYR A 102 -10.63 -9.68 -25.79
C TYR A 102 -10.04 -11.04 -26.21
N LEU A 103 -9.85 -11.27 -27.51
CA LEU A 103 -9.39 -12.55 -28.04
C LEU A 103 -7.98 -12.89 -27.55
N LEU A 104 -7.09 -11.91 -27.46
CA LEU A 104 -5.74 -12.10 -26.92
C LEU A 104 -5.79 -12.54 -25.45
N PHE A 105 -6.57 -11.86 -24.61
CA PHE A 105 -6.70 -12.23 -23.19
C PHE A 105 -7.47 -13.56 -23.00
N LEU A 106 -8.40 -13.90 -23.89
CA LEU A 106 -9.09 -15.19 -23.90
C LEU A 106 -8.12 -16.34 -24.16
N ILE A 107 -7.35 -16.24 -25.25
CA ILE A 107 -6.34 -17.26 -25.60
C ILE A 107 -5.33 -17.37 -24.46
N TRP A 108 -4.89 -16.25 -23.89
CA TRP A 108 -3.98 -16.28 -22.74
C TRP A 108 -4.57 -17.04 -21.54
N SER A 109 -5.83 -16.76 -21.19
CA SER A 109 -6.51 -17.47 -20.08
C SER A 109 -6.59 -18.98 -20.33
N ILE A 110 -6.86 -19.40 -21.56
CA ILE A 110 -6.96 -20.82 -21.93
C ILE A 110 -5.58 -21.48 -21.85
N LEU A 111 -4.55 -20.82 -22.39
CA LEU A 111 -3.17 -21.34 -22.38
C LEU A 111 -2.58 -21.49 -20.97
N LEU A 112 -3.14 -20.81 -19.96
CA LEU A 112 -2.74 -20.97 -18.57
C LEU A 112 -3.33 -22.23 -17.91
N LEU A 113 -4.44 -22.80 -18.41
CA LEU A 113 -5.10 -23.95 -17.77
C LEU A 113 -4.20 -25.18 -17.64
N PRO A 114 -3.41 -25.60 -18.66
CA PRO A 114 -2.50 -26.74 -18.54
C PRO A 114 -1.44 -26.56 -17.45
N TRP A 115 -1.07 -25.32 -17.13
CA TRP A 115 -0.08 -25.02 -16.09
C TRP A 115 -0.61 -25.24 -14.66
N LEU A 116 -1.91 -25.47 -14.49
CA LEU A 116 -2.54 -25.88 -13.23
C LEU A 116 -2.48 -27.39 -12.97
N TYR A 117 -1.73 -28.17 -13.75
CA TYR A 117 -1.54 -29.62 -13.51
C TYR A 117 -1.03 -29.93 -12.08
N ARG A 118 -0.33 -28.97 -11.45
CA ARG A 118 0.02 -28.96 -10.02
C ARG A 118 -0.54 -27.71 -9.34
N PRO A 119 -0.82 -27.74 -8.02
CA PRO A 119 -1.18 -26.54 -7.28
C PRO A 119 -0.09 -25.47 -7.37
N ASN A 120 -0.35 -24.43 -8.15
CA ASN A 120 0.47 -23.23 -8.26
C ASN A 120 -0.34 -21.96 -7.95
N ILE A 121 0.05 -21.27 -6.87
CA ILE A 121 -0.62 -20.04 -6.40
C ILE A 121 -0.50 -18.91 -7.44
N GLY A 122 0.68 -18.75 -8.05
CA GLY A 122 0.93 -17.65 -8.99
C GLY A 122 0.18 -17.84 -10.29
N VAL A 123 0.25 -19.02 -10.93
CA VAL A 123 -0.53 -19.33 -12.14
C VAL A 123 -2.04 -19.22 -11.88
N PHE A 124 -2.52 -19.73 -10.75
CA PHE A 124 -3.94 -19.59 -10.39
C PHE A 124 -4.35 -18.12 -10.22
N SER A 125 -3.51 -17.29 -9.58
CA SER A 125 -3.77 -15.85 -9.46
C SER A 125 -3.80 -15.14 -10.81
N LEU A 126 -2.89 -15.51 -11.74
CA LEU A 126 -2.90 -15.00 -13.11
C LEU A 126 -4.20 -15.37 -13.82
N ILE A 127 -4.62 -16.63 -13.77
CA ILE A 127 -5.89 -17.07 -14.36
C ILE A 127 -7.06 -16.28 -13.78
N CYS A 128 -7.08 -16.04 -12.46
CA CYS A 128 -8.16 -15.26 -11.84
C CYS A 128 -8.23 -13.85 -12.41
N ILE A 129 -7.09 -13.15 -12.50
CA ILE A 129 -7.03 -11.77 -13.02
C ILE A 129 -7.37 -11.74 -14.51
N ILE A 130 -6.72 -12.59 -15.30
CA ILE A 130 -6.82 -12.59 -16.76
C ILE A 130 -8.23 -12.98 -17.18
N SER A 131 -8.83 -14.03 -16.60
CA SER A 131 -10.19 -14.43 -16.97
C SER A 131 -11.25 -13.38 -16.59
N GLN A 132 -11.08 -12.65 -15.48
CA GLN A 132 -11.95 -11.51 -15.15
C GLN A 132 -11.79 -10.36 -16.15
N LEU A 133 -10.55 -10.06 -16.54
CA LEU A 133 -10.26 -9.05 -17.56
C LEU A 133 -10.81 -9.45 -18.93
N THR A 134 -10.66 -10.71 -19.34
CA THR A 134 -11.25 -11.27 -20.56
C THR A 134 -12.76 -11.11 -20.56
N LEU A 135 -13.42 -11.47 -19.45
CA LEU A 135 -14.87 -11.31 -19.33
C LEU A 135 -15.28 -9.84 -19.47
N PHE A 136 -14.58 -8.94 -18.79
CA PHE A 136 -14.83 -7.50 -18.90
C PHE A 136 -14.65 -6.99 -20.34
N LEU A 137 -13.55 -7.37 -20.99
CA LEU A 137 -13.26 -6.97 -22.38
C LEU A 137 -14.28 -7.54 -23.36
N PHE A 138 -14.74 -8.77 -23.17
CA PHE A 138 -15.81 -9.37 -23.98
C PHE A 138 -17.06 -8.48 -23.99
N PHE A 139 -17.61 -8.17 -22.81
CA PHE A 139 -18.83 -7.37 -22.70
C PHE A 139 -18.65 -5.94 -23.19
N LYS A 140 -17.45 -5.36 -23.01
CA LYS A 140 -17.13 -4.01 -23.49
C LYS A 140 -16.99 -3.96 -25.01
N GLN A 141 -16.27 -4.89 -25.63
CA GLN A 141 -15.97 -4.86 -27.07
C GLN A 141 -17.14 -5.35 -27.94
N THR A 142 -18.01 -6.20 -27.39
CA THR A 142 -19.24 -6.63 -28.07
C THR A 142 -20.43 -5.69 -27.85
N PHE A 143 -20.27 -4.62 -27.06
CA PHE A 143 -21.34 -3.70 -26.61
C PHE A 143 -22.44 -4.35 -25.75
N TRP A 144 -22.29 -5.64 -25.38
CA TRP A 144 -23.26 -6.36 -24.54
C TRP A 144 -23.34 -5.84 -23.11
N ALA A 145 -22.32 -5.12 -22.63
CA ALA A 145 -22.38 -4.46 -21.33
C ALA A 145 -23.56 -3.46 -21.27
N ASP A 146 -23.81 -2.75 -22.36
CA ASP A 146 -24.85 -1.72 -22.46
C ASP A 146 -26.22 -2.34 -22.74
N GLU A 147 -26.28 -3.35 -23.62
CA GLU A 147 -27.53 -4.04 -23.98
C GLU A 147 -28.02 -4.99 -22.87
N TYR A 148 -27.12 -5.71 -22.21
CA TYR A 148 -27.43 -6.76 -21.23
C TYR A 148 -26.64 -6.63 -19.92
N PRO A 149 -26.77 -5.50 -19.19
CA PRO A 149 -25.98 -5.22 -17.98
C PRO A 149 -26.22 -6.25 -16.86
N VAL A 150 -27.42 -6.83 -16.77
CA VAL A 150 -27.71 -7.89 -15.78
C VAL A 150 -26.93 -9.16 -16.08
N ILE A 151 -26.78 -9.53 -17.35
CA ILE A 151 -26.02 -10.72 -17.76
C ILE A 151 -24.53 -10.51 -17.47
N PHE A 152 -24.02 -9.31 -17.75
CA PHE A 152 -22.65 -8.92 -17.39
C PHE A 152 -22.39 -9.11 -15.90
N LEU A 153 -23.25 -8.53 -15.04
CA LEU A 153 -23.14 -8.67 -13.59
C LEU A 153 -23.18 -10.12 -13.12
N VAL A 154 -24.17 -10.88 -13.57
CA VAL A 154 -24.32 -12.30 -13.18
C VAL A 154 -23.07 -13.07 -13.59
N SER A 155 -22.55 -12.85 -14.80
CA SER A 155 -21.35 -13.52 -15.30
C SER A 155 -20.11 -13.20 -14.44
N LEU A 156 -19.93 -11.93 -14.05
CA LEU A 156 -18.82 -11.49 -13.21
C LEU A 156 -18.88 -12.15 -11.83
N ASN A 157 -20.06 -12.17 -11.20
CA ASN A 157 -20.23 -12.82 -9.89
C ASN A 157 -20.05 -14.34 -9.98
N LEU A 158 -20.58 -15.00 -11.01
CA LEU A 158 -20.45 -16.44 -11.19
C LEU A 158 -19.00 -16.85 -11.41
N LEU A 159 -18.25 -16.11 -12.25
CA LEU A 159 -16.83 -16.37 -12.45
C LEU A 159 -16.04 -16.16 -11.15
N SER A 160 -16.33 -15.08 -10.42
CA SER A 160 -15.70 -14.79 -9.11
C SER A 160 -15.99 -15.87 -8.07
N LEU A 161 -17.24 -16.39 -8.06
CA LEU A 161 -17.67 -17.46 -7.17
C LEU A 161 -16.97 -18.78 -7.51
N PHE A 162 -16.86 -19.12 -8.80
CA PHE A 162 -16.17 -20.31 -9.27
C PHE A 162 -14.69 -20.27 -8.92
N GLN A 163 -14.02 -19.13 -9.17
CA GLN A 163 -12.64 -18.90 -8.76
C GLN A 163 -12.49 -19.00 -7.23
N PHE A 164 -13.43 -18.45 -6.47
CA PHE A 164 -13.40 -18.56 -5.00
C PHE A 164 -13.57 -20.00 -4.51
N TYR A 165 -14.44 -20.78 -5.13
CA TYR A 165 -14.57 -22.20 -4.83
C TYR A 165 -13.26 -22.97 -5.05
N LEU A 166 -12.59 -22.75 -6.19
CA LEU A 166 -11.27 -23.33 -6.46
C LEU A 166 -10.21 -22.84 -5.47
N CYS A 167 -10.25 -21.56 -5.09
CA CYS A 167 -9.37 -20.97 -4.08
C CYS A 167 -9.52 -21.68 -2.73
N LEU A 168 -10.75 -21.89 -2.26
CA LEU A 168 -10.99 -22.56 -0.99
C LEU A 168 -10.55 -24.03 -1.00
N ARG A 169 -10.68 -24.71 -2.14
CA ARG A 169 -10.33 -26.12 -2.28
C ARG A 169 -8.83 -26.36 -2.41
N TYR A 170 -8.14 -25.55 -3.22
CA TYR A 170 -6.74 -25.81 -3.60
C TYR A 170 -5.75 -24.71 -3.16
N TYR A 171 -6.21 -23.48 -2.95
CA TYR A 171 -5.35 -22.29 -2.75
C TYR A 171 -5.76 -21.45 -1.52
N GLN A 172 -5.93 -22.08 -0.36
CA GLN A 172 -6.47 -21.44 0.86
C GLN A 172 -5.73 -20.17 1.29
N LYS A 173 -4.44 -20.03 0.97
CA LYS A 173 -3.64 -18.83 1.30
C LYS A 173 -4.18 -17.56 0.63
N LEU A 174 -4.86 -17.68 -0.52
CA LEU A 174 -5.41 -16.54 -1.27
C LEU A 174 -6.77 -16.06 -0.75
N ARG A 175 -7.38 -16.74 0.24
CA ARG A 175 -8.72 -16.41 0.74
C ARG A 175 -8.89 -14.95 1.18
N TYR A 176 -7.84 -14.34 1.74
CA TYR A 176 -7.87 -12.94 2.17
C TYR A 176 -7.95 -11.97 0.99
N LEU A 177 -7.26 -12.30 -0.12
CA LEU A 177 -7.31 -11.51 -1.35
C LEU A 177 -8.69 -11.62 -2.01
N PHE A 178 -9.34 -12.78 -1.97
CA PHE A 178 -10.72 -12.93 -2.44
C PHE A 178 -11.72 -12.13 -1.61
N ILE A 179 -11.58 -12.10 -0.27
CA ILE A 179 -12.45 -11.27 0.57
C ILE A 179 -12.26 -9.78 0.25
N LEU A 180 -11.02 -9.34 0.04
CA LEU A 180 -10.73 -7.98 -0.40
C LEU A 180 -11.35 -7.68 -1.76
N TRP A 181 -11.16 -8.57 -2.74
CA TRP A 181 -11.76 -8.45 -4.07
C TRP A 181 -13.28 -8.37 -4.03
N PHE A 182 -13.93 -9.22 -3.22
CA PHE A 182 -15.37 -9.17 -3.00
C PHE A 182 -15.81 -7.85 -2.35
N GLY A 183 -15.00 -7.30 -1.44
CA GLY A 183 -15.21 -5.97 -0.86
C GLY A 183 -15.20 -4.87 -1.93
N ILE A 184 -14.19 -4.88 -2.81
CA ILE A 184 -14.05 -3.90 -3.91
C ILE A 184 -15.25 -4.00 -4.87
N LEU A 185 -15.60 -5.21 -5.32
CA LEU A 185 -16.76 -5.42 -6.19
C LEU A 185 -18.07 -4.99 -5.53
N SER A 186 -18.23 -5.28 -4.24
CA SER A 186 -19.41 -4.92 -3.48
C SER A 186 -19.60 -3.40 -3.40
N ILE A 187 -18.52 -2.66 -3.10
CA ILE A 187 -18.51 -1.19 -3.07
C ILE A 187 -18.78 -0.62 -4.46
N TRP A 188 -18.14 -1.17 -5.50
CA TRP A 188 -18.37 -0.75 -6.89
C TRP A 188 -19.84 -0.92 -7.28
N HIS A 189 -20.41 -2.12 -7.10
CA HIS A 189 -21.80 -2.41 -7.47
C HIS A 189 -22.79 -1.53 -6.70
N MET A 190 -22.53 -1.30 -5.41
CA MET A 190 -23.33 -0.38 -4.60
C MET A 190 -23.21 1.07 -5.10
N GLY A 191 -22.00 1.51 -5.47
CA GLY A 191 -21.77 2.84 -6.05
C GLY A 191 -22.57 3.06 -7.33
N ILE A 192 -22.59 2.08 -8.24
CA ILE A 192 -23.43 2.15 -9.45
C ILE A 192 -24.92 2.19 -9.08
N PHE A 193 -25.38 1.31 -8.17
CA PHE A 193 -26.79 1.32 -7.73
C PHE A 193 -27.24 2.68 -7.18
N LEU A 194 -26.37 3.34 -6.40
CA LEU A 194 -26.68 4.58 -5.72
C LEU A 194 -26.46 5.82 -6.58
N TYR A 195 -25.46 5.87 -7.47
CA TYR A 195 -25.05 7.14 -8.10
C TYR A 195 -25.13 7.15 -9.63
N ALA A 196 -25.47 6.04 -10.29
CA ALA A 196 -25.55 5.98 -11.75
C ALA A 196 -26.84 6.64 -12.33
N ASP A 197 -27.23 7.81 -11.80
CA ASP A 197 -28.41 8.57 -12.23
C ASP A 197 -28.09 9.67 -13.28
N GLY A 198 -26.84 9.76 -13.78
CA GLY A 198 -26.42 10.80 -14.73
C GLY A 198 -26.22 10.32 -16.18
N GLY A 199 -27.10 10.75 -17.09
CA GLY A 199 -26.80 10.91 -18.53
C GLY A 199 -27.05 9.72 -19.46
N LEU A 200 -26.73 8.48 -19.05
CA LEU A 200 -26.92 7.29 -19.92
C LEU A 200 -28.33 6.66 -19.83
N ALA A 201 -29.10 7.01 -18.81
CA ALA A 201 -30.44 6.46 -18.57
C ALA A 201 -31.56 7.12 -19.41
N PHE A 202 -31.29 8.25 -20.08
CA PHE A 202 -32.31 8.99 -20.83
C PHE A 202 -32.39 8.60 -22.32
N ALA A 203 -31.35 7.97 -22.87
CA ALA A 203 -31.33 7.63 -24.29
C ALA A 203 -31.95 6.27 -24.62
N THR A 204 -31.99 5.33 -23.68
CA THR A 204 -32.51 3.97 -23.95
C THR A 204 -33.18 3.35 -22.73
N ALA A 205 -34.50 3.14 -22.87
CA ALA A 205 -35.33 2.14 -22.22
C ALA A 205 -36.33 2.59 -21.12
N MET A 206 -37.56 2.14 -21.38
CA MET A 206 -38.68 1.90 -20.47
C MET A 206 -38.32 1.86 -18.97
N VAL A 207 -39.08 2.56 -18.14
CA VAL A 207 -38.97 2.60 -16.66
C VAL A 207 -38.85 1.19 -16.02
N PHE A 208 -39.44 0.16 -16.62
CA PHE A 208 -39.39 -1.22 -16.14
C PHE A 208 -38.03 -1.94 -16.31
N THR A 209 -37.20 -1.58 -17.30
CA THR A 209 -35.86 -2.20 -17.48
C THR A 209 -34.86 -1.59 -16.51
N LEU A 210 -34.91 -0.26 -16.31
CA LEU A 210 -34.00 0.44 -15.40
C LEU A 210 -34.14 -0.01 -13.94
N LEU A 211 -35.39 -0.24 -13.49
CA LEU A 211 -35.66 -0.76 -12.15
C LEU A 211 -35.06 -2.16 -11.95
N LYS A 212 -35.18 -3.04 -12.96
CA LYS A 212 -34.59 -4.39 -12.91
C LYS A 212 -33.06 -4.35 -12.82
N VAL A 213 -32.43 -3.45 -13.57
CA VAL A 213 -30.97 -3.28 -13.55
C VAL A 213 -30.49 -2.77 -12.19
N LYS A 214 -31.14 -1.75 -11.63
CA LYS A 214 -30.80 -1.23 -10.30
C LYS A 214 -30.94 -2.30 -9.21
N ILE A 215 -32.03 -3.05 -9.21
CA ILE A 215 -32.22 -4.16 -8.27
C ILE A 215 -31.11 -5.22 -8.44
N ALA A 216 -30.69 -5.51 -9.67
CA ALA A 216 -29.59 -6.45 -9.91
C ALA A 216 -28.26 -5.96 -9.31
N TYR A 217 -27.90 -4.68 -9.46
CA TYR A 217 -26.72 -4.10 -8.81
C TYR A 217 -26.81 -4.15 -7.28
N LEU A 218 -27.98 -3.85 -6.71
CA LEU A 218 -28.21 -3.93 -5.27
C LEU A 218 -28.01 -5.36 -4.75
N LEU A 219 -28.65 -6.36 -5.37
CA LEU A 219 -28.49 -7.76 -4.98
C LEU A 219 -27.04 -8.24 -5.16
N SER A 220 -26.42 -7.85 -6.27
CA SER A 220 -25.03 -8.18 -6.57
C SER A 220 -24.04 -7.60 -5.56
N SER A 221 -24.32 -6.42 -5.00
CA SER A 221 -23.44 -5.79 -4.02
C SER A 221 -23.29 -6.68 -2.78
N PHE A 222 -24.36 -7.29 -2.27
CA PHE A 222 -24.30 -8.11 -1.06
C PHE A 222 -23.97 -9.57 -1.32
N PHE A 223 -24.16 -10.07 -2.54
CA PHE A 223 -24.12 -11.50 -2.86
C PHE A 223 -22.81 -12.21 -2.47
N LEU A 224 -21.67 -11.80 -3.04
CA LEU A 224 -20.39 -12.50 -2.86
C LEU A 224 -19.89 -12.47 -1.40
N LEU A 225 -20.01 -11.32 -0.74
CA LEU A 225 -19.62 -11.17 0.66
C LEU A 225 -20.54 -11.95 1.61
N SER A 226 -21.84 -12.06 1.31
CA SER A 226 -22.78 -12.88 2.09
C SER A 226 -22.48 -14.36 1.97
N VAL A 227 -22.10 -14.82 0.77
CA VAL A 227 -21.65 -16.20 0.55
C VAL A 227 -20.36 -16.48 1.32
N ALA A 228 -19.37 -15.58 1.25
CA ALA A 228 -18.12 -15.70 1.99
C ALA A 228 -18.36 -15.73 3.51
N LEU A 229 -19.17 -14.80 4.03
CA LEU A 229 -19.54 -14.74 5.45
C LEU A 229 -20.18 -16.05 5.91
N SER A 230 -21.17 -16.54 5.16
CA SER A 230 -21.88 -17.80 5.48
C SER A 230 -20.95 -19.00 5.48
N TYR A 231 -20.03 -19.08 4.50
CA TYR A 231 -19.05 -20.15 4.41
C TYR A 231 -18.08 -20.14 5.60
N PHE A 232 -17.47 -18.99 5.89
CA PHE A 232 -16.48 -18.86 6.95
C PHE A 232 -17.10 -18.98 8.35
N TYR A 233 -18.34 -18.52 8.51
CA TYR A 233 -19.11 -18.71 9.74
C TYR A 233 -19.31 -20.20 10.03
N ARG A 234 -19.78 -20.97 9.04
CA ARG A 234 -19.95 -22.44 9.17
C ARG A 234 -18.62 -23.16 9.45
N LYS A 235 -17.52 -22.69 8.87
CA LYS A 235 -16.17 -23.25 9.08
C LYS A 235 -15.49 -22.73 10.36
N ARG A 236 -16.13 -21.86 11.14
CA ARG A 236 -15.58 -21.22 12.34
C ARG A 236 -14.28 -20.44 12.07
N ASP A 237 -14.07 -19.96 10.85
CA ASP A 237 -12.95 -19.06 10.54
C ASP A 237 -13.32 -17.64 10.97
N GLN A 238 -12.88 -17.32 12.18
CA GLN A 238 -13.22 -16.09 12.88
C GLN A 238 -12.79 -14.82 12.14
N LEU A 239 -11.56 -14.77 11.63
CA LEU A 239 -11.02 -13.56 11.00
C LEU A 239 -11.69 -13.30 9.65
N CYS A 240 -11.87 -14.34 8.82
CA CYS A 240 -12.51 -14.19 7.52
C CYS A 240 -14.00 -13.84 7.65
N SER A 241 -14.68 -14.37 8.67
CA SER A 241 -16.08 -14.02 8.98
C SER A 241 -16.20 -12.55 9.39
N VAL A 242 -15.31 -12.07 10.26
CA VAL A 242 -15.32 -10.66 10.66
C VAL A 242 -15.00 -9.75 9.47
N LEU A 243 -14.00 -10.07 8.64
CA LEU A 243 -13.64 -9.25 7.48
C LEU A 243 -14.77 -9.17 6.45
N SER A 244 -15.47 -10.27 6.18
CA SER A 244 -16.64 -10.27 5.28
C SER A 244 -17.82 -9.48 5.86
N ALA A 245 -18.08 -9.59 7.16
CA ALA A 245 -19.09 -8.77 7.85
C ALA A 245 -18.74 -7.27 7.83
N VAL A 246 -17.47 -6.91 7.97
CA VAL A 246 -17.00 -5.52 7.83
C VAL A 246 -17.21 -5.03 6.39
N GLY A 247 -16.88 -5.83 5.38
CA GLY A 247 -17.15 -5.51 3.98
C GLY A 247 -18.63 -5.22 3.73
N LEU A 248 -19.52 -6.09 4.21
CA LEU A 248 -20.97 -5.88 4.14
C LEU A 248 -21.38 -4.60 4.89
N GLY A 249 -20.84 -4.37 6.08
CA GLY A 249 -21.07 -3.16 6.87
C GLY A 249 -20.72 -1.88 6.10
N ILE A 250 -19.53 -1.83 5.49
CA ILE A 250 -19.08 -0.70 4.66
C ILE A 250 -20.03 -0.50 3.48
N THR A 251 -20.41 -1.57 2.78
CA THR A 251 -21.28 -1.43 1.60
C THR A 251 -22.68 -0.94 1.97
N PHE A 252 -23.19 -1.35 3.13
CA PHE A 252 -24.45 -0.84 3.66
C PHE A 252 -24.34 0.62 4.13
N THR A 253 -23.16 1.08 4.58
CA THR A 253 -23.01 2.50 4.94
C THR A 253 -23.24 3.46 3.77
N LEU A 254 -22.97 3.04 2.53
CA LEU A 254 -23.28 3.85 1.36
C LEU A 254 -24.79 4.02 1.17
N VAL A 255 -25.58 2.99 1.49
CA VAL A 255 -27.06 3.04 1.47
C VAL A 255 -27.56 3.97 2.56
N ILE A 256 -27.03 3.84 3.78
CA ILE A 256 -27.35 4.73 4.90
C ILE A 256 -27.09 6.18 4.49
N PHE A 257 -25.92 6.45 3.92
CA PHE A 257 -25.53 7.79 3.47
C PHE A 257 -26.55 8.37 2.49
N LYS A 258 -26.83 7.69 1.36
CA LYS A 258 -27.78 8.19 0.35
C LYS A 258 -29.20 8.36 0.91
N TRP A 259 -29.65 7.43 1.77
CA TRP A 259 -31.00 7.50 2.35
C TRP A 259 -31.15 8.69 3.31
N MET A 260 -30.15 8.91 4.16
CA MET A 260 -30.15 10.01 5.12
C MET A 260 -29.97 11.38 4.43
N GLU A 261 -29.14 11.46 3.39
CA GLU A 261 -29.03 12.65 2.54
C GLU A 261 -30.40 13.00 1.91
N GLY A 262 -31.17 11.99 1.49
CA GLY A 262 -32.53 12.17 0.99
C GLY A 262 -33.53 12.68 2.04
N LEU A 263 -33.40 12.24 3.30
CA LEU A 263 -34.29 12.65 4.41
C LEU A 263 -33.98 14.06 4.92
N PHE A 264 -32.71 14.45 4.94
CA PHE A 264 -32.25 15.72 5.51
C PHE A 264 -31.82 16.74 4.44
N ARG A 265 -32.52 16.77 3.30
CA ARG A 265 -32.25 17.71 2.19
C ARG A 265 -32.26 19.18 2.62
N GLU A 266 -33.08 19.53 3.61
CA GLU A 266 -33.22 20.91 4.07
C GLU A 266 -32.17 21.30 5.13
N SER A 267 -31.49 20.33 5.75
CA SER A 267 -30.56 20.58 6.85
C SER A 267 -29.32 19.69 6.76
N GLU A 268 -28.36 20.10 5.92
CA GLU A 268 -27.12 19.34 5.68
C GLU A 268 -26.32 19.07 6.97
N VAL A 269 -26.28 20.05 7.90
CA VAL A 269 -25.59 19.92 9.19
C VAL A 269 -26.15 18.75 10.00
N LEU A 270 -27.45 18.75 10.21
CA LEU A 270 -28.12 17.74 11.02
C LEU A 270 -28.09 16.38 10.32
N GLY A 271 -28.15 16.37 8.98
CA GLY A 271 -27.95 15.19 8.14
C GLY A 271 -26.60 14.52 8.40
N LEU A 272 -25.48 15.23 8.20
CA LEU A 272 -24.14 14.67 8.40
C LEU A 272 -23.90 14.21 9.85
N PHE A 273 -24.41 14.93 10.84
CA PHE A 273 -24.27 14.56 12.26
C PHE A 273 -24.96 13.23 12.53
N LEU A 274 -26.21 13.10 12.10
CA LEU A 274 -26.97 11.88 12.28
C LEU A 274 -26.37 10.73 11.48
N ILE A 275 -25.85 10.98 10.26
CA ILE A 275 -25.16 9.96 9.46
C ILE A 275 -23.97 9.40 10.24
N ALA A 276 -23.13 10.25 10.82
CA ALA A 276 -21.99 9.81 11.62
C ALA A 276 -22.43 8.96 12.83
N LEU A 277 -23.48 9.38 13.55
CA LEU A 277 -24.03 8.66 14.70
C LEU A 277 -24.63 7.30 14.30
N VAL A 278 -25.39 7.26 13.20
CA VAL A 278 -26.01 6.04 12.69
C VAL A 278 -24.94 5.06 12.22
N ILE A 279 -23.90 5.53 11.50
CA ILE A 279 -22.79 4.68 11.06
C ILE A 279 -22.04 4.10 12.27
N PHE A 280 -21.73 4.91 13.27
CA PHE A 280 -21.06 4.42 14.48
C PHE A 280 -21.92 3.37 15.21
N SER A 281 -23.21 3.65 15.38
CA SER A 281 -24.18 2.75 16.00
C SER A 281 -24.36 1.45 15.21
N TRP A 282 -24.37 1.54 13.88
CA TRP A 282 -24.46 0.40 12.98
C TRP A 282 -23.27 -0.55 13.12
N PHE A 283 -22.04 -0.03 13.14
CA PHE A 283 -20.85 -0.86 13.35
C PHE A 283 -20.73 -1.39 14.80
N ALA A 284 -21.25 -0.66 15.79
CA ALA A 284 -21.39 -1.17 17.15
C ALA A 284 -22.40 -2.33 17.21
N LEU A 285 -23.52 -2.24 16.48
CA LEU A 285 -24.51 -3.31 16.36
C LEU A 285 -23.92 -4.53 15.65
N ILE A 286 -23.19 -4.35 14.54
CA ILE A 286 -22.46 -5.45 13.87
C ILE A 286 -21.51 -6.14 14.86
N THR A 287 -20.77 -5.36 15.64
CA THR A 287 -19.85 -5.89 16.66
C THR A 287 -20.59 -6.69 17.73
N TYR A 288 -21.71 -6.16 18.24
CA TYR A 288 -22.55 -6.86 19.20
C TYR A 288 -23.10 -8.17 18.64
N LEU A 289 -23.63 -8.18 17.40
CA LEU A 289 -24.11 -9.39 16.75
C LEU A 289 -22.98 -10.41 16.55
N LEU A 290 -21.79 -9.98 16.12
CA LEU A 290 -20.64 -10.88 15.97
C LEU A 290 -20.18 -11.47 17.29
N ILE A 291 -20.19 -10.71 18.39
CA ILE A 291 -19.88 -11.23 19.73
C ILE A 291 -20.91 -12.27 20.17
N LYS A 292 -22.20 -12.02 19.89
CA LYS A 292 -23.30 -12.94 20.23
C LYS A 292 -23.24 -14.24 19.43
N PHE A 293 -22.95 -14.16 18.13
CA PHE A 293 -22.96 -15.33 17.24
C PHE A 293 -21.61 -16.04 17.10
N ILE A 294 -20.49 -15.37 17.41
CA ILE A 294 -19.12 -15.88 17.38
C ILE A 294 -18.42 -15.53 18.71
N PRO A 295 -18.77 -16.21 19.82
CA PRO A 295 -18.20 -15.91 21.13
C PRO A 295 -16.69 -16.19 21.19
N GLN A 296 -15.96 -15.36 21.96
CA GLN A 296 -14.53 -15.49 22.31
C GLN A 296 -13.51 -15.21 21.18
N ASN A 297 -13.60 -14.06 20.49
CA ASN A 297 -12.63 -13.68 19.47
C ASN A 297 -12.09 -12.24 19.63
N ARG A 298 -10.75 -12.10 19.61
CA ARG A 298 -10.06 -10.78 19.63
C ARG A 298 -10.36 -9.91 18.42
N PHE A 299 -10.74 -10.52 17.28
CA PHE A 299 -11.00 -9.82 16.03
C PHE A 299 -12.41 -9.24 15.95
N ASN A 300 -13.34 -9.60 16.84
CA ASN A 300 -14.69 -9.03 16.86
C ASN A 300 -14.70 -7.51 17.08
N ASN A 301 -13.56 -6.94 17.50
CA ASN A 301 -13.38 -5.51 17.73
C ASN A 301 -13.04 -4.71 16.44
N ILE A 302 -12.77 -5.39 15.32
CA ILE A 302 -12.43 -4.73 14.05
C ILE A 302 -13.59 -3.88 13.51
N PRO A 303 -14.86 -4.34 13.46
CA PRO A 303 -15.96 -3.56 12.90
C PRO A 303 -16.20 -2.25 13.65
N ILE A 304 -16.22 -2.28 14.99
CA ILE A 304 -16.37 -1.05 15.80
C ILE A 304 -15.21 -0.08 15.57
N ALA A 305 -13.97 -0.56 15.39
CA ALA A 305 -12.86 0.31 15.05
C ALA A 305 -13.08 0.95 13.67
N VAL A 306 -13.41 0.17 12.64
CA VAL A 306 -13.71 0.68 11.28
C VAL A 306 -14.83 1.71 11.32
N GLY A 307 -15.93 1.42 12.02
CA GLY A 307 -17.05 2.35 12.19
C GLY A 307 -16.67 3.64 12.91
N ALA A 308 -15.84 3.57 13.96
CA ALA A 308 -15.34 4.74 14.66
C ALA A 308 -14.54 5.67 13.76
N TRP A 309 -13.68 5.11 12.90
CA TRP A 309 -12.88 5.88 11.94
C TRP A 309 -13.76 6.53 10.87
N ILE A 310 -14.69 5.78 10.26
CA ILE A 310 -15.61 6.33 9.24
C ILE A 310 -16.48 7.44 9.85
N ALA A 311 -17.07 7.19 11.02
CA ALA A 311 -17.87 8.18 11.73
C ALA A 311 -17.04 9.41 12.15
N GLY A 312 -15.77 9.21 12.54
CA GLY A 312 -14.86 10.29 12.90
C GLY A 312 -14.52 11.19 11.72
N VAL A 313 -14.33 10.62 10.52
CA VAL A 313 -14.11 11.39 9.28
C VAL A 313 -15.36 12.17 8.89
N LEU A 314 -16.55 11.57 9.02
CA LEU A 314 -17.81 12.27 8.75
C LEU A 314 -18.08 13.39 9.75
N LEU A 315 -17.85 13.14 11.03
CA LEU A 315 -17.97 14.16 12.08
C LEU A 315 -16.94 15.28 11.87
N ALA A 316 -15.72 14.95 11.44
CA ALA A 316 -14.74 15.94 11.01
C ALA A 316 -15.32 16.79 9.88
N SER A 317 -15.84 16.18 8.81
CA SER A 317 -16.40 16.93 7.66
C SER A 317 -17.51 17.91 8.06
N LEU A 318 -18.35 17.54 9.03
CA LEU A 318 -19.37 18.44 9.59
C LEU A 318 -18.77 19.64 10.31
N MET A 319 -17.77 19.39 11.18
CA MET A 319 -17.09 20.47 11.91
C MET A 319 -16.46 21.47 10.95
N LEU A 320 -15.88 20.98 9.85
CA LEU A 320 -15.20 21.78 8.84
C LEU A 320 -16.13 22.67 8.02
N THR A 321 -17.37 22.23 7.77
CA THR A 321 -18.25 22.85 6.77
C THR A 321 -19.24 23.84 7.36
N PHE A 322 -19.72 23.63 8.59
CA PHE A 322 -20.92 24.34 9.06
C PHE A 322 -20.75 25.19 10.31
N TRP A 323 -19.76 24.90 11.16
CA TRP A 323 -19.71 25.47 12.51
C TRP A 323 -18.74 26.65 12.65
N GLY A 324 -18.07 27.07 11.58
CA GLY A 324 -17.18 28.25 11.56
C GLY A 324 -16.25 28.31 12.77
N ASN A 325 -16.12 29.48 13.40
CA ASN A 325 -15.24 29.65 14.58
C ASN A 325 -15.66 28.82 15.81
N PHE A 326 -16.93 28.42 15.92
CA PHE A 326 -17.40 27.58 17.04
C PHE A 326 -16.81 26.16 16.97
N SER A 327 -16.54 25.67 15.76
CA SER A 327 -15.94 24.34 15.56
C SER A 327 -14.52 24.25 16.13
N LEU A 328 -13.77 25.35 16.19
CA LEU A 328 -12.42 25.39 16.77
C LEU A 328 -12.48 25.12 18.28
N ILE A 329 -13.40 25.81 18.97
CA ILE A 329 -13.62 25.62 20.42
C ILE A 329 -14.13 24.20 20.68
N MET A 330 -15.13 23.76 19.93
CA MET A 330 -15.68 22.41 20.08
C MET A 330 -14.64 21.33 19.74
N GLY A 331 -13.79 21.58 18.76
CA GLY A 331 -12.71 20.68 18.37
C GLY A 331 -11.67 20.51 19.47
N ALA A 332 -11.28 21.61 20.12
CA ALA A 332 -10.39 21.56 21.29
C ALA A 332 -11.04 20.81 22.46
N VAL A 333 -12.33 21.05 22.73
CA VAL A 333 -13.11 20.30 23.74
C VAL A 333 -13.15 18.81 23.40
N PHE A 334 -13.35 18.46 22.14
CA PHE A 334 -13.37 17.07 21.65
C PHE A 334 -12.03 16.36 21.86
N VAL A 335 -10.91 17.01 21.54
CA VAL A 335 -9.58 16.46 21.79
C VAL A 335 -9.33 16.26 23.29
N LEU A 336 -9.66 17.26 24.12
CA LEU A 336 -9.50 17.16 25.59
C LEU A 336 -10.37 16.07 26.20
N LEU A 337 -11.62 15.95 25.76
CA LEU A 337 -12.54 14.91 26.20
C LEU A 337 -12.06 13.54 25.76
N ALA A 338 -11.60 13.39 24.51
CA ALA A 338 -11.03 12.14 24.02
C ALA A 338 -9.75 11.75 24.80
N ALA A 339 -8.89 12.72 25.11
CA ALA A 339 -7.71 12.52 25.93
C ALA A 339 -8.06 12.03 27.35
N PHE A 340 -9.01 12.71 28.01
CA PHE A 340 -9.51 12.32 29.32
C PHE A 340 -10.10 10.91 29.33
N ILE A 341 -10.89 10.57 28.30
CA ILE A 341 -11.46 9.23 28.12
C ILE A 341 -10.32 8.19 27.98
N LEU A 342 -9.32 8.44 27.14
CA LEU A 342 -8.20 7.50 26.90
C LEU A 342 -7.26 7.33 28.10
N MET A 343 -7.14 8.33 28.98
CA MET A 343 -6.35 8.23 30.21
C MET A 343 -6.97 7.30 31.25
N ASN A 344 -8.30 7.14 31.22
CA ASN A 344 -9.01 6.25 32.13
C ASN A 344 -9.03 4.81 31.57
N LYS A 345 -8.84 3.81 32.44
CA LYS A 345 -8.93 2.39 32.02
C LYS A 345 -10.36 2.11 31.57
N GLN A 346 -10.56 1.84 30.29
CA GLN A 346 -11.91 1.82 29.72
C GLN A 346 -12.22 0.63 28.80
N ALA A 347 -13.52 0.35 28.73
CA ALA A 347 -14.11 -0.60 27.80
C ALA A 347 -13.73 -0.26 26.35
N LEU A 348 -13.67 -1.30 25.51
CA LEU A 348 -13.22 -1.18 24.13
C LEU A 348 -14.06 -0.19 23.30
N PHE A 349 -15.36 -0.14 23.56
CA PHE A 349 -16.27 0.81 22.92
C PHE A 349 -15.86 2.26 23.20
N LEU A 350 -15.65 2.62 24.47
CA LEU A 350 -15.27 3.98 24.88
C LEU A 350 -13.92 4.38 24.28
N ARG A 351 -12.98 3.43 24.17
CA ARG A 351 -11.69 3.67 23.51
C ARG A 351 -11.84 4.04 22.03
N GLN A 352 -12.66 3.30 21.27
CA GLN A 352 -12.89 3.59 19.85
C GLN A 352 -13.67 4.89 19.67
N PHE A 353 -14.64 5.14 20.55
CA PHE A 353 -15.38 6.41 20.59
C PHE A 353 -14.46 7.61 20.84
N ALA A 354 -13.49 7.50 21.76
CA ALA A 354 -12.47 8.53 21.94
C ALA A 354 -11.64 8.77 20.67
N TYR A 355 -11.24 7.72 19.94
CA TYR A 355 -10.52 7.91 18.68
C TYR A 355 -11.39 8.61 17.63
N CYS A 356 -12.68 8.29 17.54
CA CYS A 356 -13.64 8.96 16.67
C CYS A 356 -13.71 10.47 16.96
N ILE A 357 -13.94 10.85 18.22
CA ILE A 357 -14.04 12.25 18.63
C ILE A 357 -12.70 12.97 18.49
N TRP A 358 -11.59 12.31 18.80
CA TRP A 358 -10.26 12.91 18.63
C TRP A 358 -10.01 13.29 17.18
N VAL A 359 -10.24 12.37 16.24
CA VAL A 359 -10.02 12.62 14.80
C VAL A 359 -10.90 13.77 14.33
N ALA A 360 -12.17 13.82 14.75
CA ALA A 360 -13.06 14.92 14.43
C ALA A 360 -12.57 16.26 14.99
N GLY A 361 -12.25 16.30 16.29
CA GLY A 361 -11.82 17.53 16.95
C GLY A 361 -10.47 18.04 16.46
N GLN A 362 -9.52 17.15 16.21
CA GLN A 362 -8.22 17.49 15.65
C GLN A 362 -8.34 18.14 14.26
N ASN A 363 -9.13 17.55 13.36
CA ASN A 363 -9.32 18.12 12.02
C ASN A 363 -10.00 19.48 12.09
N ALA A 364 -10.99 19.65 12.98
CA ALA A 364 -11.66 20.93 13.21
C ALA A 364 -10.67 22.01 13.68
N VAL A 365 -9.84 21.71 14.70
CA VAL A 365 -8.83 22.65 15.20
C VAL A 365 -7.83 23.01 14.11
N ILE A 366 -7.32 22.02 13.36
CA ILE A 366 -6.33 22.24 12.31
C ILE A 366 -6.87 23.16 11.21
N PHE A 367 -8.05 22.85 10.68
CA PHE A 367 -8.58 23.57 9.53
C PHE A 367 -9.07 24.97 9.87
N HIS A 368 -9.76 25.17 10.99
CA HIS A 368 -10.20 26.52 11.35
C HIS A 368 -9.08 27.38 11.91
N THR A 369 -8.01 26.79 12.43
CA THR A 369 -6.78 27.57 12.70
C THR A 369 -6.19 28.08 11.39
N PHE A 370 -6.18 27.26 10.33
CA PHE A 370 -5.79 27.72 9.00
C PHE A 370 -6.68 28.86 8.52
N GLU A 371 -8.00 28.70 8.56
CA GLU A 371 -8.97 29.72 8.12
C GLU A 371 -8.84 31.05 8.90
N LEU A 372 -8.48 31.01 10.18
CA LEU A 372 -8.29 32.21 11.02
C LEU A 372 -6.95 32.92 10.79
N THR A 373 -5.92 32.17 10.44
CA THR A 373 -4.56 32.70 10.36
C THR A 373 -4.06 32.87 8.94
N ASP A 374 -4.69 32.23 7.96
CA ASP A 374 -4.23 32.04 6.59
C ASP A 374 -2.80 31.51 6.50
N LEU A 375 -2.34 30.80 7.55
CA LEU A 375 -0.98 30.31 7.68
C LEU A 375 -0.96 28.82 8.05
N PHE A 376 -0.08 28.06 7.40
CA PHE A 376 0.15 26.65 7.72
C PHE A 376 1.14 26.44 8.87
N PHE A 377 1.90 27.47 9.24
CA PHE A 377 2.87 27.40 10.35
C PHE A 377 2.22 26.96 11.69
N PRO A 378 1.10 27.57 12.16
CA PRO A 378 0.45 27.14 13.40
C PRO A 378 -0.03 25.68 13.36
N ILE A 379 -0.46 25.20 12.18
CA ILE A 379 -0.96 23.83 12.00
C ILE A 379 0.12 22.80 12.33
N PHE A 380 1.35 23.02 11.86
CA PHE A 380 2.47 22.11 12.13
C PHE A 380 2.75 21.97 13.62
N PHE A 381 2.75 23.08 14.38
CA PHE A 381 2.96 23.05 15.83
C PHE A 381 1.79 22.41 16.58
N ILE A 382 0.54 22.69 16.18
CA ILE A 382 -0.64 22.03 16.74
C ILE A 382 -0.53 20.52 16.51
N GLN A 383 -0.18 20.09 15.31
CA GLN A 383 -0.02 18.67 14.98
C GLN A 383 1.12 18.01 15.79
N LEU A 384 2.20 18.73 16.05
CA LEU A 384 3.29 18.28 16.92
C LEU A 384 2.83 18.12 18.37
N ILE A 385 2.05 19.07 18.89
CA ILE A 385 1.46 19.01 20.24
C ILE A 385 0.51 17.80 20.35
N LEU A 386 -0.33 17.57 19.33
CA LEU A 386 -1.26 16.44 19.30
C LEU A 386 -0.53 15.09 19.24
N LEU A 387 0.56 14.99 18.47
CA LEU A 387 1.42 13.81 18.48
C LEU A 387 2.03 13.58 19.87
N ALA A 388 2.59 14.63 20.50
CA ALA A 388 3.17 14.54 21.83
C ALA A 388 2.12 14.09 22.88
N LEU A 389 0.92 14.66 22.82
CA LEU A 389 -0.20 14.28 23.68
C LEU A 389 -0.60 12.82 23.46
N SER A 390 -0.67 12.36 22.20
CA SER A 390 -1.01 10.97 21.87
C SER A 390 0.02 9.95 22.39
N CYS A 391 1.30 10.33 22.43
CA CYS A 391 2.38 9.55 23.00
C CYS A 391 2.34 9.55 24.54
N PHE A 392 2.03 10.72 25.15
CA PHE A 392 1.90 10.86 26.60
C PHE A 392 0.77 9.99 27.17
N ILE A 393 -0.38 9.96 26.50
CA ILE A 393 -1.57 9.18 26.89
C ILE A 393 -1.38 7.68 26.59
N ARG A 394 -0.31 7.28 25.90
CA ARG A 394 -0.03 5.90 25.50
C ARG A 394 -1.15 5.30 24.62
N THR A 395 -1.57 6.05 23.61
CA THR A 395 -2.57 5.61 22.63
C THR A 395 -2.14 4.38 21.81
N HIS A 396 -3.06 3.76 21.06
CA HIS A 396 -2.75 2.59 20.24
C HIS A 396 -1.69 2.92 19.17
N TRP A 397 -0.79 1.98 18.86
CA TRP A 397 0.29 2.20 17.89
C TRP A 397 -0.19 2.68 16.52
N PHE A 398 -1.32 2.17 16.03
CA PHE A 398 -1.88 2.57 14.73
C PHE A 398 -2.29 4.06 14.73
N PHE A 399 -2.78 4.56 15.87
CA PHE A 399 -3.15 5.97 16.01
C PHE A 399 -1.90 6.85 15.97
N VAL A 400 -0.84 6.49 16.71
CA VAL A 400 0.45 7.20 16.68
C VAL A 400 1.06 7.18 15.28
N PHE A 401 0.96 6.07 14.54
CA PHE A 401 1.40 5.98 13.15
C PHE A 401 0.72 7.04 12.27
N ILE A 402 -0.61 7.18 12.38
CA ILE A 402 -1.35 8.21 11.65
C ILE A 402 -0.91 9.61 12.08
N GLN A 403 -0.69 9.87 13.38
CA GLN A 403 -0.25 11.17 13.87
C GLN A 403 1.16 11.57 13.36
N ILE A 404 2.09 10.62 13.28
CA ILE A 404 3.43 10.84 12.72
C ILE A 404 3.31 11.19 11.22
N PHE A 405 2.49 10.45 10.48
CA PHE A 405 2.31 10.71 9.05
C PHE A 405 1.57 12.04 8.79
N ALA A 406 0.57 12.37 9.61
CA ALA A 406 -0.11 13.67 9.56
C ALA A 406 0.84 14.84 9.89
N LEU A 407 1.78 14.66 10.82
CA LEU A 407 2.84 15.65 11.07
C LEU A 407 3.70 15.88 9.83
N TYR A 408 4.09 14.81 9.13
CA TYR A 408 4.81 14.92 7.87
C TYR A 408 4.00 15.68 6.80
N LEU A 409 2.72 15.34 6.60
CA LEU A 409 1.85 16.06 5.67
C LEU A 409 1.68 17.54 6.03
N SER A 410 1.52 17.87 7.31
CA SER A 410 1.45 19.27 7.76
C SER A 410 2.76 20.02 7.51
N GLY A 411 3.91 19.33 7.59
CA GLY A 411 5.21 19.91 7.25
C GLY A 411 5.33 20.23 5.75
N ILE A 412 4.82 19.35 4.89
CA ILE A 412 4.74 19.61 3.44
C ILE A 412 3.91 20.88 3.16
N ALA A 413 2.74 20.97 3.79
CA ALA A 413 1.85 22.13 3.62
C ALA A 413 2.50 23.44 4.12
N MET A 414 3.19 23.40 5.26
CA MET A 414 3.96 24.53 5.80
C MET A 414 5.07 25.00 4.86
N ILE A 415 5.78 24.07 4.21
CA ILE A 415 6.82 24.41 3.23
C ILE A 415 6.21 25.16 2.03
N TRP A 416 5.05 24.69 1.56
CA TRP A 416 4.36 25.32 0.44
C TRP A 416 3.91 26.75 0.77
N ASP A 417 3.40 26.96 1.98
CA ASP A 417 2.94 28.26 2.46
C ASP A 417 4.06 29.30 2.60
N ILE A 418 5.15 28.92 3.27
CA ILE A 418 6.35 29.76 3.44
C ILE A 418 6.87 30.25 2.10
N SER A 419 6.83 29.40 1.08
CA SER A 419 7.26 29.76 -0.28
C SER A 419 6.44 30.86 -0.92
N THR A 420 5.13 30.88 -0.65
CA THR A 420 4.24 31.93 -1.15
C THR A 420 4.47 33.25 -0.40
N PHE A 421 4.71 33.18 0.91
CA PHE A 421 4.91 34.36 1.76
C PHE A 421 6.21 35.13 1.45
N PHE A 422 7.32 34.43 1.23
CA PHE A 422 8.61 35.09 0.96
C PHE A 422 8.75 35.61 -0.49
N GLY A 423 7.71 35.49 -1.33
CA GLY A 423 7.76 35.92 -2.73
C GLY A 423 8.82 35.16 -3.55
N VAL A 424 9.36 34.07 -2.99
CA VAL A 424 10.30 33.21 -3.67
C VAL A 424 9.49 32.24 -4.51
N HIS A 425 9.07 32.69 -5.69
CA HIS A 425 8.40 31.86 -6.71
C HIS A 425 9.26 30.70 -7.25
N ARG A 426 10.38 30.39 -6.59
CA ARG A 426 11.26 29.30 -7.00
C ARG A 426 10.78 28.03 -6.34
N PHE A 427 9.88 27.33 -7.03
CA PHE A 427 9.50 25.92 -6.86
C PHE A 427 10.66 25.02 -6.37
N VAL A 428 11.82 25.27 -6.95
CA VAL A 428 13.17 24.90 -6.56
C VAL A 428 13.46 24.88 -5.04
N GLU A 429 13.17 25.95 -4.30
CA GLU A 429 13.50 26.03 -2.86
C GLU A 429 12.59 25.12 -2.02
N ASN A 430 11.32 24.96 -2.42
CA ASN A 430 10.36 24.07 -1.75
C ASN A 430 10.82 22.63 -1.77
N PHE A 431 11.36 22.19 -2.90
CA PHE A 431 11.90 20.86 -3.04
C PHE A 431 13.04 20.58 -2.03
N SER A 432 13.92 21.56 -1.83
CA SER A 432 15.04 21.45 -0.90
C SER A 432 14.57 21.28 0.57
N TYR A 433 13.51 22.00 0.95
CA TYR A 433 12.88 21.87 2.27
C TYR A 433 12.11 20.55 2.42
N LEU A 434 11.50 20.02 1.35
CA LEU A 434 10.83 18.71 1.37
C LEU A 434 11.82 17.57 1.59
N VAL A 435 13.00 17.64 0.97
CA VAL A 435 14.10 16.71 1.21
C VAL A 435 14.56 16.80 2.67
N LEU A 436 14.79 18.02 3.19
CA LEU A 436 15.14 18.22 4.59
C LEU A 436 14.12 17.63 5.57
N LEU A 437 12.82 17.87 5.33
CA LEU A 437 11.73 17.32 6.12
C LEU A 437 11.77 15.79 6.13
N SER A 438 11.86 15.17 4.95
CA SER A 438 11.88 13.72 4.80
C SER A 438 13.08 13.09 5.53
N TYR A 439 14.27 13.66 5.36
CA TYR A 439 15.48 13.20 6.06
C TYR A 439 15.43 13.43 7.57
N GLY A 440 14.70 14.46 8.04
CA GLY A 440 14.40 14.63 9.46
C GLY A 440 13.69 13.41 10.06
N PHE A 441 12.66 12.91 9.40
CA PHE A 441 11.96 11.67 9.84
C PHE A 441 12.83 10.42 9.69
N TYR A 442 13.63 10.32 8.63
CA TYR A 442 14.57 9.22 8.45
C TYR A 442 15.63 9.17 9.55
N LEU A 443 16.10 10.31 10.05
CA LEU A 443 17.09 10.36 11.14
C LEU A 443 16.52 9.84 12.47
N VAL A 444 15.24 10.09 12.75
CA VAL A 444 14.57 9.55 13.95
C VAL A 444 14.59 8.01 13.96
N MET A 445 14.56 7.37 12.78
CA MET A 445 14.66 5.91 12.65
C MET A 445 15.96 5.36 13.24
N ILE A 446 17.07 6.09 13.16
CA ILE A 446 18.37 5.64 13.70
C ILE A 446 18.28 5.44 15.22
N TRP A 447 17.41 6.19 15.91
CA TRP A 447 17.22 6.16 17.37
C TRP A 447 15.97 5.38 17.82
N ILE A 448 15.48 4.47 16.97
CA ILE A 448 14.23 3.73 17.21
C ILE A 448 14.22 2.92 18.53
N ASP A 449 15.37 2.48 19.03
CA ASP A 449 15.51 1.78 20.32
C ASP A 449 15.12 2.62 21.54
N ARG A 450 15.32 3.94 21.47
CA ARG A 450 14.96 4.87 22.55
C ARG A 450 13.46 5.11 22.65
N ILE A 451 12.69 4.74 21.63
CA ILE A 451 11.25 4.96 21.60
C ILE A 451 10.55 3.86 22.40
N GLN A 452 9.89 4.28 23.48
CA GLN A 452 9.04 3.45 24.32
C GLN A 452 7.61 3.98 24.28
N PRO A 453 6.58 3.11 24.33
CA PRO A 453 6.64 1.63 24.29
C PRO A 453 7.11 1.05 22.94
N ARG A 454 7.62 -0.18 22.95
CA ARG A 454 8.08 -0.91 21.74
C ARG A 454 7.07 -0.90 20.57
N GLN A 455 5.77 -0.82 20.86
CA GLN A 455 4.75 -0.76 19.82
C GLN A 455 4.85 0.51 18.94
N TYR A 456 5.44 1.61 19.44
CA TYR A 456 5.61 2.85 18.67
C TYR A 456 6.81 2.80 17.72
N GLN A 457 7.74 1.89 17.95
CA GLN A 457 8.82 1.60 17.00
C GLN A 457 8.24 1.15 15.66
N ARG A 458 7.22 0.27 15.73
CA ARG A 458 6.45 -0.15 14.57
C ARG A 458 5.77 1.04 13.87
N SER A 459 5.19 1.97 14.63
CA SER A 459 4.54 3.16 14.07
C SER A 459 5.52 4.04 13.30
N LEU A 460 6.71 4.27 13.86
CA LEU A 460 7.77 5.04 13.19
C LEU A 460 8.26 4.35 11.91
N ALA A 461 8.49 3.04 11.96
CA ALA A 461 8.94 2.27 10.80
C ALA A 461 7.91 2.32 9.67
N LEU A 462 6.61 2.15 9.99
CA LEU A 462 5.53 2.28 9.01
C LEU A 462 5.41 3.68 8.44
N ALA A 463 5.55 4.72 9.28
CA ALA A 463 5.52 6.10 8.83
C ALA A 463 6.68 6.39 7.86
N ASN A 464 7.89 5.95 8.18
CA ASN A 464 9.04 6.12 7.28
C ASN A 464 8.87 5.40 5.94
N LEU A 465 8.28 4.20 5.91
CA LEU A 465 7.97 3.52 4.64
C LEU A 465 6.97 4.34 3.79
N LEU A 466 5.96 4.94 4.43
CA LEU A 466 4.98 5.79 3.73
C LEU A 466 5.59 7.13 3.29
N ILE A 467 6.49 7.70 4.10
CA ILE A 467 7.25 8.91 3.75
C ILE A 467 8.11 8.64 2.52
N ILE A 468 8.81 7.50 2.46
CA ILE A 468 9.58 7.10 1.28
C ILE A 468 8.69 7.02 0.04
N LEU A 469 7.51 6.40 0.13
CA LEU A 469 6.56 6.36 -1.01
C LEU A 469 6.02 7.74 -1.38
N SER A 470 5.80 8.62 -0.41
CA SER A 470 5.33 9.98 -0.67
C SER A 470 6.40 10.83 -1.34
N SER A 471 7.65 10.80 -0.85
CA SER A 471 8.77 11.53 -1.46
C SER A 471 8.97 11.07 -2.90
N LEU A 472 8.88 9.76 -3.13
CA LEU A 472 8.86 9.15 -4.45
C LEU A 472 7.76 9.76 -5.33
N GLY A 473 6.51 9.79 -4.86
CA GLY A 473 5.39 10.40 -5.58
C GLY A 473 5.62 11.87 -5.96
N PHE A 474 6.21 12.66 -5.05
CA PHE A 474 6.59 14.05 -5.34
C PHE A 474 7.61 14.12 -6.49
N TYR A 475 8.65 13.28 -6.52
CA TYR A 475 9.59 13.26 -7.64
C TYR A 475 8.94 13.00 -9.00
N THR A 476 7.91 12.15 -9.07
CA THR A 476 7.21 11.88 -10.35
C THR A 476 6.28 13.00 -10.79
N LEU A 477 5.47 13.50 -9.87
CA LEU A 477 4.38 14.42 -10.21
C LEU A 477 4.92 15.77 -10.68
N PHE A 478 6.09 16.15 -10.15
CA PHE A 478 6.62 17.50 -10.28
C PHE A 478 7.74 17.63 -11.31
N GLY A 479 8.25 16.53 -11.87
CA GLY A 479 9.25 16.53 -12.94
C GLY A 479 10.64 17.00 -12.49
N GLN A 480 11.70 16.48 -13.12
CA GLN A 480 13.08 16.80 -12.73
C GLN A 480 13.69 18.00 -13.46
N ASP A 481 13.06 18.50 -14.54
CA ASP A 481 13.62 19.58 -15.37
C ASP A 481 13.65 20.95 -14.64
N GLU A 482 12.82 21.15 -13.62
CA GLU A 482 12.91 22.32 -12.74
C GLU A 482 13.97 22.14 -11.63
N LEU A 483 14.45 20.92 -11.38
CA LEU A 483 15.41 20.62 -10.31
C LEU A 483 16.85 20.98 -10.68
N ASP A 484 17.26 21.07 -11.94
CA ASP A 484 18.67 21.39 -12.27
C ASP A 484 19.06 22.86 -12.00
N GLN A 485 18.10 23.73 -11.68
CA GLN A 485 18.32 25.17 -11.47
C GLN A 485 18.69 25.56 -10.03
N ILE A 486 18.69 24.63 -9.06
CA ILE A 486 18.91 24.95 -7.64
C ILE A 486 20.40 24.88 -7.27
N LYS A 487 20.95 25.99 -6.78
CA LYS A 487 22.37 26.07 -6.41
C LYS A 487 22.80 25.15 -5.23
N TYR A 488 21.84 24.66 -4.43
CA TYR A 488 22.06 23.90 -3.18
C TYR A 488 21.63 22.41 -3.22
N ILE A 489 21.05 21.88 -4.32
CA ILE A 489 20.70 20.43 -4.41
C ILE A 489 21.89 19.54 -4.10
N PRO A 490 23.12 19.79 -4.59
CA PRO A 490 24.20 18.83 -4.40
C PRO A 490 24.51 18.63 -2.90
N ILE A 491 24.47 19.71 -2.11
CA ILE A 491 24.76 19.64 -0.67
C ILE A 491 23.63 18.93 0.08
N LEU A 492 22.36 19.16 -0.29
CA LEU A 492 21.23 18.54 0.41
C LEU A 492 20.99 17.10 -0.03
N CYS A 493 20.98 16.84 -1.34
CA CYS A 493 20.75 15.52 -1.92
C CYS A 493 21.95 14.58 -1.79
N LEU A 494 23.19 15.08 -1.58
CA LEU A 494 24.33 14.23 -1.25
C LEU A 494 24.67 14.28 0.25
N GLY A 495 24.69 15.48 0.85
CA GLY A 495 25.15 15.68 2.21
C GLY A 495 24.23 15.09 3.28
N LEU A 496 22.91 15.21 3.16
CA LEU A 496 21.96 14.59 4.11
C LEU A 496 22.04 13.04 4.09
N PRO A 497 22.02 12.38 2.91
CA PRO A 497 22.27 10.93 2.87
C PRO A 497 23.65 10.53 3.39
N ILE A 498 24.72 11.29 3.09
CA ILE A 498 26.06 11.02 3.64
C ILE A 498 26.05 11.13 5.16
N LEU A 499 25.41 12.16 5.72
CA LEU A 499 25.28 12.35 7.16
C LEU A 499 24.48 11.21 7.79
N TRP A 500 23.36 10.82 7.18
CA TRP A 500 22.55 9.71 7.65
C TRP A 500 23.35 8.40 7.63
N LEU A 501 24.08 8.13 6.54
CA LEU A 501 24.93 6.96 6.38
C LEU A 501 26.05 6.94 7.43
N ALA A 502 26.74 8.06 7.64
CA ALA A 502 27.81 8.18 8.63
C ALA A 502 27.29 7.90 10.05
N LEU A 503 26.15 8.49 10.43
CA LEU A 503 25.51 8.24 11.73
C LEU A 503 25.08 6.78 11.87
N PHE A 504 24.47 6.21 10.83
CA PHE A 504 24.05 4.80 10.83
C PHE A 504 25.25 3.85 10.99
N MET A 505 26.34 4.11 10.26
CA MET A 505 27.56 3.32 10.35
C MET A 505 28.22 3.41 11.73
N LEU A 506 28.36 4.62 12.28
CA LEU A 506 28.99 4.85 13.58
C LEU A 506 28.19 4.28 14.75
N LEU A 507 26.86 4.48 14.75
CA LEU A 507 26.01 4.13 15.88
C LEU A 507 25.52 2.68 15.85
N ARG A 508 25.36 2.08 14.66
CA ARG A 508 24.71 0.75 14.53
C ARG A 508 25.60 -0.33 13.93
N MET A 509 26.49 0.02 12.98
CA MET A 509 27.22 -0.99 12.19
C MET A 509 28.68 -1.20 12.62
N ARG A 510 29.27 -0.24 13.36
CA ARG A 510 30.71 -0.22 13.69
C ARG A 510 31.23 -1.54 14.27
N ASN A 511 30.43 -2.19 15.13
CA ASN A 511 30.83 -3.41 15.84
C ASN A 511 30.33 -4.71 15.18
N GLN A 512 29.53 -4.62 14.10
CA GLN A 512 28.90 -5.79 13.47
C GLN A 512 29.69 -6.37 12.29
N PHE A 513 30.62 -5.61 11.72
CA PHE A 513 31.28 -5.92 10.45
C PHE A 513 32.80 -5.85 10.53
N SER A 514 33.46 -6.61 9.66
CA SER A 514 34.86 -6.38 9.33
C SER A 514 35.03 -5.11 8.52
N LEU A 515 36.23 -4.53 8.56
CA LEU A 515 36.57 -3.29 7.84
C LEU A 515 36.28 -3.42 6.32
N ILE A 516 36.55 -4.59 5.73
CA ILE A 516 36.27 -4.88 4.31
C ILE A 516 34.77 -4.80 4.01
N ALA A 517 33.92 -5.40 4.85
CA ALA A 517 32.48 -5.36 4.64
C ALA A 517 31.90 -3.95 4.83
N GLN A 518 32.46 -3.16 5.75
CA GLN A 518 32.10 -1.75 5.91
C GLN A 518 32.45 -0.93 4.66
N LEU A 519 33.62 -1.16 4.05
CA LEU A 519 34.01 -0.49 2.80
C LEU A 519 33.08 -0.84 1.64
N ILE A 520 32.69 -2.10 1.49
CA ILE A 520 31.74 -2.52 0.43
C ILE A 520 30.37 -1.90 0.66
N LEU A 521 29.88 -1.87 1.91
CA LEU A 521 28.61 -1.25 2.26
C LEU A 521 28.63 0.27 2.00
N LEU A 522 29.74 0.94 2.31
CA LEU A 522 29.97 2.35 1.99
C LEU A 522 30.01 2.58 0.48
N ALA A 523 30.66 1.71 -0.30
CA ALA A 523 30.68 1.79 -1.74
C ALA A 523 29.27 1.62 -2.34
N PHE A 524 28.52 0.62 -1.86
CA PHE A 524 27.12 0.42 -2.24
C PHE A 524 26.28 1.67 -1.94
N ALA A 525 26.35 2.18 -0.71
CA ALA A 525 25.63 3.38 -0.32
C ALA A 525 26.05 4.61 -1.16
N ALA A 526 27.34 4.79 -1.43
CA ALA A 526 27.84 5.89 -2.25
C ALA A 526 27.26 5.86 -3.67
N VAL A 527 27.11 4.66 -4.27
CA VAL A 527 26.43 4.51 -5.57
C VAL A 527 24.96 4.94 -5.46
N LEU A 528 24.22 4.49 -4.44
CA LEU A 528 22.82 4.88 -4.25
C LEU A 528 22.67 6.40 -4.07
N ILE A 529 23.59 7.02 -3.33
CA ILE A 529 23.59 8.47 -3.05
C ILE A 529 23.90 9.25 -4.32
N PHE A 530 24.92 8.84 -5.07
CA PHE A 530 25.34 9.52 -6.30
C PHE A 530 24.21 9.62 -7.33
N TYR A 531 23.42 8.55 -7.45
CA TYR A 531 22.29 8.51 -8.38
C TYR A 531 20.95 8.92 -7.74
N GLY A 532 20.91 9.32 -6.46
CA GLY A 532 19.71 9.88 -5.84
C GLY A 532 18.61 8.88 -5.48
N TYR A 533 18.94 7.61 -5.23
CA TYR A 533 17.99 6.58 -4.78
C TYR A 533 18.38 5.94 -3.43
N PHE A 534 18.90 6.76 -2.51
CA PHE A 534 19.37 6.34 -1.20
C PHE A 534 18.25 5.75 -0.31
N GLU A 535 16.99 6.05 -0.59
CA GLU A 535 15.81 5.52 0.08
C GLU A 535 15.76 3.98 0.05
N ILE A 536 16.37 3.34 -0.97
CA ILE A 536 16.55 1.89 -1.01
C ILE A 536 17.34 1.41 0.21
N PHE A 537 18.41 2.12 0.58
CA PHE A 537 19.23 1.78 1.74
C PHE A 537 18.42 1.87 3.03
N ILE A 538 17.63 2.94 3.17
CA ILE A 538 16.77 3.18 4.33
C ILE A 538 15.71 2.07 4.42
N CYS A 539 15.10 1.68 3.30
CA CYS A 539 14.17 0.56 3.22
C CYS A 539 14.82 -0.77 3.63
N ILE A 540 16.04 -1.06 3.17
CA ILE A 540 16.82 -2.25 3.57
C ILE A 540 17.13 -2.22 5.09
N ALA A 541 17.45 -1.06 5.65
CA ALA A 541 17.65 -0.89 7.08
C ALA A 541 16.35 -1.18 7.87
N ILE A 542 15.20 -0.65 7.42
CA ILE A 542 13.88 -0.94 8.02
C ILE A 542 13.55 -2.44 7.92
N LEU A 543 13.87 -3.09 6.79
CA LEU A 543 13.68 -4.53 6.60
C LEU A 543 14.53 -5.34 7.60
N SER A 544 15.79 -4.95 7.81
CA SER A 544 16.69 -5.55 8.82
C SER A 544 16.10 -5.46 10.23
N TRP A 545 15.60 -4.27 10.59
CA TRP A 545 14.93 -4.04 11.87
C TRP A 545 13.69 -4.91 12.02
N ALA A 546 12.84 -4.98 11.00
CA ALA A 546 11.61 -5.77 11.02
C ALA A 546 11.87 -7.27 11.20
N LEU A 547 12.93 -7.79 10.58
CA LEU A 547 13.39 -9.18 10.74
C LEU A 547 13.90 -9.45 12.15
N SER A 548 14.71 -8.54 12.72
CA SER A 548 15.21 -8.65 14.10
C SER A 548 14.05 -8.67 15.11
N GLN A 549 13.07 -7.78 14.95
CA GLN A 549 11.89 -7.69 15.83
C GLN A 549 10.79 -8.72 15.52
N ARG A 550 10.93 -9.52 14.45
CA ARG A 550 9.92 -10.46 13.95
C ARG A 550 8.56 -9.80 13.65
N ASP A 551 8.56 -8.53 13.25
CA ASP A 551 7.34 -7.81 12.89
C ASP A 551 6.94 -8.11 11.44
N LYS A 552 5.96 -9.01 11.29
CA LYS A 552 5.46 -9.46 9.98
C LYS A 552 4.82 -8.34 9.15
N ILE A 553 4.28 -7.30 9.79
CA ILE A 553 3.53 -6.26 9.09
C ILE A 553 4.49 -5.25 8.49
N VAL A 554 5.48 -4.80 9.27
CA VAL A 554 6.55 -3.93 8.75
C VAL A 554 7.39 -4.66 7.71
N TYR A 555 7.71 -5.94 7.94
CA TYR A 555 8.41 -6.77 6.96
C TYR A 555 7.68 -6.85 5.62
N GLY A 556 6.37 -7.17 5.63
CA GLY A 556 5.57 -7.25 4.41
C GLY A 556 5.47 -5.92 3.67
N LEU A 557 5.23 -4.83 4.40
CA LEU A 557 5.13 -3.48 3.80
C LEU A 557 6.49 -2.97 3.32
N ALA A 558 7.60 -3.30 3.99
CA ALA A 558 8.94 -2.96 3.52
C ALA A 558 9.26 -3.64 2.19
N LEU A 559 8.89 -4.92 2.02
CA LEU A 559 9.04 -5.62 0.74
C LEU A 559 8.21 -4.98 -0.37
N VAL A 560 6.94 -4.65 -0.10
CA VAL A 560 6.08 -3.95 -1.07
C VAL A 560 6.68 -2.58 -1.43
N THR A 561 7.13 -1.83 -0.43
CA THR A 561 7.78 -0.52 -0.61
C THR A 561 9.04 -0.65 -1.46
N LEU A 562 9.88 -1.66 -1.20
CA LEU A 562 11.06 -1.95 -2.01
C LEU A 562 10.70 -2.24 -3.47
N VAL A 563 9.68 -3.06 -3.73
CA VAL A 563 9.20 -3.35 -5.09
C VAL A 563 8.71 -2.07 -5.79
N LEU A 564 7.94 -1.24 -5.09
CA LEU A 564 7.44 0.03 -5.62
C LEU A 564 8.59 1.01 -5.92
N ILE A 565 9.58 1.14 -5.03
CA ILE A 565 10.77 1.96 -5.27
C ILE A 565 11.52 1.44 -6.49
N LEU A 566 11.78 0.13 -6.58
CA LEU A 566 12.48 -0.47 -7.72
C LEU A 566 11.76 -0.21 -9.04
N TRP A 567 10.42 -0.34 -9.04
CA TRP A 567 9.58 0.01 -10.19
C TRP A 567 9.76 1.48 -10.57
N PHE A 568 9.77 2.36 -9.57
CA PHE A 568 9.80 3.79 -9.76
C PHE A 568 11.15 4.36 -10.20
N ILE A 569 12.28 3.76 -9.81
CA ILE A 569 13.63 4.18 -10.22
C ILE A 569 13.72 4.38 -11.74
N TYR A 570 12.99 3.58 -12.51
CA TYR A 570 12.90 3.72 -13.96
C TYR A 570 12.45 5.12 -14.40
N TYR A 571 11.41 5.64 -13.77
CA TYR A 571 10.81 6.94 -14.09
C TYR A 571 11.54 8.10 -13.40
N ALA A 572 12.21 7.83 -12.27
CA ALA A 572 12.79 8.84 -11.40
C ALA A 572 14.16 9.38 -11.79
N LEU A 573 14.87 8.73 -12.71
CA LEU A 573 16.25 9.11 -13.02
C LEU A 573 16.29 9.95 -14.32
N ASN A 574 16.83 11.17 -14.33
CA ASN A 574 17.02 11.95 -15.57
C ASN A 574 18.37 11.66 -16.26
N VAL A 575 18.75 10.38 -16.31
CA VAL A 575 19.96 9.93 -17.03
C VAL A 575 19.57 8.96 -18.14
N SER A 576 20.46 8.77 -19.11
CA SER A 576 20.19 7.83 -20.21
C SER A 576 19.85 6.45 -19.67
N PHE A 577 18.97 5.72 -20.38
CA PHE A 577 18.55 4.38 -19.97
C PHE A 577 19.73 3.43 -19.71
N LEU A 578 20.82 3.58 -20.47
CA LEU A 578 22.04 2.81 -20.27
C LEU A 578 22.67 3.10 -18.90
N VAL A 579 22.77 4.38 -18.52
CA VAL A 579 23.31 4.79 -17.21
C VAL A 579 22.41 4.33 -16.07
N LYS A 580 21.07 4.44 -16.21
CA LYS A 580 20.12 3.88 -15.23
C LYS A 580 20.38 2.39 -15.03
N SER A 581 20.39 1.63 -16.13
CA SER A 581 20.62 0.19 -16.10
C SER A 581 21.97 -0.17 -15.45
N LEU A 582 23.07 0.49 -15.83
CA LEU A 582 24.40 0.26 -15.26
C LEU A 582 24.48 0.59 -13.76
N SER A 583 23.84 1.68 -13.32
CA SER A 583 23.78 2.05 -11.90
C SER A 583 23.08 1.00 -11.05
N ILE A 584 21.92 0.51 -11.52
CA ILE A 584 21.14 -0.53 -10.85
C ILE A 584 21.93 -1.86 -10.87
N PHE A 585 22.57 -2.19 -12.00
CA PHE A 585 23.39 -3.40 -12.14
C PHE A 585 24.56 -3.41 -11.16
N SER A 586 25.35 -2.33 -11.13
CA SER A 586 26.50 -2.19 -10.23
C SER A 586 26.09 -2.21 -8.76
N SER A 587 24.95 -1.59 -8.42
CA SER A 587 24.35 -1.66 -7.07
C SER A 587 24.01 -3.10 -6.68
N GLY A 588 23.42 -3.88 -7.59
CA GLY A 588 23.11 -5.30 -7.35
C GLY A 588 24.37 -6.16 -7.19
N LEU A 589 25.40 -5.92 -8.00
CA LEU A 589 26.67 -6.62 -7.92
C LEU A 589 27.41 -6.34 -6.61
N LEU A 590 27.44 -5.07 -6.16
CA LEU A 590 28.01 -4.69 -4.87
C LEU A 590 27.31 -5.38 -3.69
N LEU A 591 25.98 -5.52 -3.73
CA LEU A 591 25.24 -6.28 -2.71
C LEU A 591 25.61 -7.76 -2.71
N LEU A 592 25.75 -8.39 -3.88
CA LEU A 592 26.16 -9.79 -3.96
C LEU A 592 27.57 -10.00 -3.39
N ILE A 593 28.52 -9.10 -3.71
CA ILE A 593 29.86 -9.12 -3.10
C ILE A 593 29.77 -8.95 -1.58
N LEU A 594 28.94 -8.03 -1.08
CA LEU A 594 28.72 -7.85 0.36
C LEU A 594 28.22 -9.14 1.01
N THR A 595 27.22 -9.81 0.41
CA THR A 595 26.69 -11.07 0.94
C THR A 595 27.74 -12.18 0.97
N TRP A 596 28.59 -12.27 -0.05
CA TRP A 596 29.68 -13.24 -0.10
C TRP A 596 30.71 -12.98 1.00
N VAL A 597 31.10 -11.72 1.21
CA VAL A 597 32.01 -11.34 2.29
C VAL A 597 31.40 -11.68 3.66
N LEU A 598 30.14 -11.33 3.88
CA LEU A 598 29.42 -11.63 5.13
C LEU A 598 29.40 -13.13 5.44
N HIS A 599 29.08 -13.95 4.44
CA HIS A 599 29.04 -15.41 4.60
C HIS A 599 30.43 -15.98 4.93
N LYS A 600 31.50 -15.46 4.29
CA LYS A 600 32.88 -15.87 4.56
C LYS A 600 33.32 -15.52 5.99
N PHE A 601 32.91 -14.36 6.50
CA PHE A 601 33.20 -13.95 7.88
C PHE A 601 32.45 -14.79 8.92
N GLN A 602 31.16 -15.08 8.68
CA GLN A 602 30.38 -15.95 9.57
C GLN A 602 30.97 -17.36 9.68
N ILE A 603 31.44 -17.95 8.57
CA ILE A 603 32.11 -19.25 8.58
C ILE A 603 33.38 -19.20 9.43
N LYS A 604 34.19 -18.14 9.30
CA LYS A 604 35.44 -17.99 10.04
C LYS A 604 35.20 -17.88 11.56
N GLU A 605 34.14 -17.20 12.00
CA GLU A 605 33.77 -17.15 13.42
C GLU A 605 33.25 -18.50 13.94
N ARG A 606 32.44 -19.24 13.17
CA ARG A 606 31.94 -20.57 13.59
C ARG A 606 33.03 -21.64 13.66
N VAL A 607 34.15 -21.45 12.96
CA VAL A 607 35.31 -22.37 13.01
C VAL A 607 36.25 -22.04 14.18
N ASN A 608 36.16 -20.83 14.74
CA ASN A 608 36.99 -20.35 15.85
C ASN A 608 36.29 -20.44 17.22
N VAL A 609 35.06 -20.96 17.27
CA VAL A 609 34.28 -21.30 18.47
C VAL A 609 34.16 -22.82 18.52
#